data_AF-R4SLR6-F1
#
_entry.id   AF-R4SLR6-F1
#
_cell.length_a   1.000
_cell.length_b   1.000
_cell.length_c   1.000
_cell.angle_alpha   90.00
_cell.angle_beta   90.00
_cell.angle_gamma   90.00
#
_symmetry.space_group_name_H-M   'P 1'
#
loop_
_entity.id
_entity.type
_entity.pdbx_description
1 polymer ?
#
loop_
_entity_poly.entity_id
_entity_poly.type
_entity_poly.pdbx_seq_one_letter_code
_entity_poly.pdbx_strand_id
1 'polypeptide(L)'
;MEDHVGAAVRRLLEQRNLFLKTENDDVGKVVYVCADDRTPGGFPVGHVIATAGGRTWLAYARVPKGGYHDIAQVAVGVPTFDAAIRAVLDHARSADILRAVERRPGAATKTYTAVVDPGHAEWLTTLEEPQGITHLGGGRVRFTEAAVAYLRNPPSPLSLYLQVQGDELVVDLVPYKLTRDR
;
A
#
# COMPACT_ATOMS: atom_id res chain seq x y z
N MET A 1 30.33 -1.80 -8.22
CA MET A 1 29.70 -1.82 -6.90
C MET A 1 28.42 -2.60 -7.08
N GLU A 2 28.38 -3.86 -6.67
CA GLU A 2 27.16 -4.65 -6.74
C GLU A 2 26.15 -4.02 -5.79
N ASP A 3 25.00 -3.58 -6.30
CA ASP A 3 23.93 -2.98 -5.50
C ASP A 3 23.24 -4.08 -4.68
N HIS A 4 23.93 -4.55 -3.65
CA HIS A 4 23.39 -5.48 -2.69
C HIS A 4 22.39 -4.75 -1.79
N VAL A 5 21.11 -5.06 -1.97
CA VAL A 5 20.06 -4.67 -1.03
C VAL A 5 20.39 -5.25 0.34
N GLY A 6 20.51 -4.40 1.35
CA GLY A 6 20.76 -4.82 2.72
C GLY A 6 19.59 -5.62 3.29
N ALA A 7 19.90 -6.48 4.26
CA ALA A 7 18.96 -7.48 4.79
C ALA A 7 17.63 -6.88 5.29
N ALA A 8 17.67 -5.67 5.88
CA ALA A 8 16.48 -5.00 6.37
C ALA A 8 15.54 -4.50 5.25
N VAL A 9 16.09 -3.99 4.15
CA VAL A 9 15.28 -3.55 3.00
C VAL A 9 14.70 -4.74 2.25
N ARG A 10 15.49 -5.80 2.09
CA ARG A 10 15.02 -7.06 1.51
C ARG A 10 13.82 -7.60 2.29
N ARG A 11 13.92 -7.64 3.62
CA ARG A 11 12.83 -8.07 4.50
C ARG A 11 11.56 -7.22 4.31
N LEU A 12 11.67 -5.90 4.14
CA LEU A 12 10.53 -5.01 3.89
C LEU A 12 9.87 -5.24 2.52
N LEU A 13 10.67 -5.50 1.48
CA LEU A 13 10.17 -5.83 0.15
C LEU A 13 9.37 -7.15 0.19
N GLU A 14 9.95 -8.19 0.80
CA GLU A 14 9.32 -9.49 0.98
C GLU A 14 8.00 -9.37 1.78
N GLN A 15 8.00 -8.63 2.89
CA GLN A 15 6.80 -8.38 3.71
C GLN A 15 5.65 -7.74 2.94
N ARG A 16 5.96 -7.01 1.87
CA ARG A 16 4.98 -6.23 1.11
C ARG A 16 4.66 -6.84 -0.25
N ASN A 17 5.14 -8.07 -0.50
CA ASN A 17 5.05 -8.75 -1.79
C ASN A 17 5.57 -7.90 -2.94
N LEU A 18 6.69 -7.23 -2.69
CA LEU A 18 7.38 -6.39 -3.64
C LEU A 18 8.68 -7.06 -4.07
N PHE A 19 9.10 -6.80 -5.30
CA PHE A 19 10.38 -7.22 -5.84
C PHE A 19 11.05 -6.07 -6.58
N LEU A 20 12.35 -6.20 -6.79
CA LEU A 20 13.10 -5.21 -7.56
C LEU A 20 13.27 -5.69 -8.99
N LYS A 21 12.99 -4.81 -9.95
CA LYS A 21 13.27 -5.01 -11.36
C LYS A 21 14.27 -3.95 -11.81
N THR A 22 15.40 -4.38 -12.33
CA THR A 22 16.42 -3.46 -12.86
C THR A 22 16.24 -3.32 -14.36
N GLU A 23 16.21 -2.09 -14.84
CA GLU A 23 16.32 -1.75 -16.26
C GLU A 23 17.56 -0.86 -16.43
N ASN A 24 18.38 -1.21 -17.43
CA ASN A 24 19.54 -0.41 -17.81
C ASN A 24 19.23 0.16 -19.19
N ASP A 25 19.28 1.49 -19.32
CA ASP A 25 19.18 2.19 -20.60
C ASP A 25 20.41 3.10 -20.81
N ASP A 26 20.45 3.79 -21.95
CA ASP A 26 21.54 4.70 -22.30
C ASP A 26 21.62 5.92 -21.36
N VAL A 27 20.59 6.17 -20.54
CA VAL A 27 20.44 7.32 -19.65
C VAL A 27 20.85 6.98 -18.21
N GLY A 28 20.81 5.70 -17.82
CA GLY A 28 21.36 5.21 -16.58
C GLY A 28 20.71 3.93 -16.05
N LYS A 29 21.00 3.62 -14.79
CA LYS A 29 20.42 2.49 -14.08
C LYS A 29 19.14 2.92 -13.36
N VAL A 30 18.03 2.30 -13.72
CA VAL A 30 16.74 2.45 -13.04
C VAL A 30 16.41 1.14 -12.33
N VAL A 31 16.06 1.22 -11.05
CA VAL A 31 15.56 0.06 -10.29
C VAL A 31 14.14 0.32 -9.85
N TYR A 32 13.21 -0.41 -10.44
CA TYR A 32 11.80 -0.40 -10.08
C TYR A 32 11.55 -1.23 -8.83
N VAL A 33 10.69 -0.71 -7.96
CA VAL A 33 10.03 -1.48 -6.90
C VAL A 33 8.67 -1.88 -7.43
N CYS A 34 8.47 -3.16 -7.69
CA CYS A 34 7.25 -3.69 -8.29
C CYS A 34 6.48 -4.53 -7.27
N ALA A 35 5.16 -4.36 -7.23
CA ALA A 35 4.29 -5.34 -6.62
C ALA A 35 4.06 -6.50 -7.57
N ASP A 36 4.03 -7.72 -7.04
CA ASP A 36 3.63 -8.87 -7.82
C ASP A 36 2.10 -8.84 -8.07
N ASP A 37 1.73 -8.38 -9.27
CA ASP A 37 0.38 -8.39 -9.80
C ASP A 37 0.15 -9.58 -10.75
N ARG A 38 1.00 -10.63 -10.68
CA ARG A 38 0.99 -11.83 -11.51
C ARG A 38 1.08 -11.57 -13.02
N THR A 39 1.49 -10.38 -13.44
CA THR A 39 1.87 -10.10 -14.82
C THR A 39 3.38 -10.19 -14.99
N PRO A 40 3.89 -10.53 -16.19
CA PRO A 40 5.31 -10.44 -16.46
C PRO A 40 5.84 -9.02 -16.19
N GLY A 41 6.67 -8.86 -15.15
CA GLY A 41 7.28 -7.59 -14.77
C GLY A 41 6.63 -6.87 -13.58
N GLY A 42 5.47 -7.35 -13.10
CA GLY A 42 4.78 -6.79 -11.93
C GLY A 42 4.23 -5.38 -12.14
N PHE A 43 3.58 -4.85 -11.10
CA PHE A 43 3.05 -3.50 -11.08
C PHE A 43 4.02 -2.54 -10.37
N PRO A 44 4.62 -1.55 -11.04
CA PRO A 44 5.56 -0.63 -10.41
C PRO A 44 4.86 0.24 -9.36
N VAL A 45 5.28 0.10 -8.10
CA VAL A 45 4.88 0.95 -6.96
C VAL A 45 5.89 2.06 -6.68
N GLY A 46 7.01 2.07 -7.39
CA GLY A 46 8.01 3.12 -7.33
C GLY A 46 9.27 2.72 -8.09
N HIS A 47 10.26 3.61 -8.11
CA HIS A 47 11.56 3.33 -8.69
C HIS A 47 12.62 4.26 -8.11
N VAL A 48 13.88 3.88 -8.28
CA VAL A 48 15.03 4.72 -7.97
C VAL A 48 15.93 4.85 -9.19
N ILE A 49 16.55 6.03 -9.35
CA ILE A 49 17.44 6.35 -10.45
C ILE A 49 18.82 6.70 -9.89
N ALA A 50 19.85 6.05 -10.40
CA ALA A 50 21.23 6.37 -10.08
C ALA A 50 21.65 7.72 -10.68
N THR A 51 22.27 8.60 -9.89
CA THR A 51 22.80 9.90 -10.32
C THR A 51 24.25 10.08 -9.90
N ALA A 52 24.90 11.12 -10.43
CA ALA A 52 26.31 11.45 -10.14
C ALA A 52 27.26 10.24 -10.33
N GLY A 53 27.06 9.48 -11.42
CA GLY A 53 27.84 8.27 -11.71
C GLY A 53 27.59 7.10 -10.75
N GLY A 54 26.37 7.00 -10.18
CA GLY A 54 25.99 5.93 -9.26
C GLY A 54 26.33 6.18 -7.79
N ARG A 55 26.69 7.42 -7.43
CA ARG A 55 27.03 7.80 -6.06
C ARG A 55 25.82 8.23 -5.23
N THR A 56 24.78 8.73 -5.90
CA THR A 56 23.56 9.18 -5.25
C THR A 56 22.36 8.62 -5.99
N TRP A 57 21.22 8.64 -5.32
CA TRP A 57 19.97 8.11 -5.84
C TRP A 57 18.86 9.14 -5.74
N LEU A 58 18.02 9.16 -6.76
CA LEU A 58 16.70 9.78 -6.71
C LEU A 58 15.69 8.68 -6.43
N ALA A 59 14.76 8.91 -5.51
CA ALA A 59 13.70 7.96 -5.18
C ALA A 59 12.35 8.52 -5.59
N TYR A 60 11.57 7.67 -6.25
CA TYR A 60 10.23 7.98 -6.71
C TYR A 60 9.28 6.90 -6.21
N ALA A 61 8.20 7.31 -5.54
CA ALA A 61 7.16 6.40 -5.09
C ALA A 61 5.86 6.70 -5.81
N ARG A 62 5.09 5.65 -6.05
CA ARG A 62 3.68 5.79 -6.36
C ARG A 62 2.98 6.20 -5.07
N VAL A 63 2.28 7.33 -5.11
CA VAL A 63 1.60 7.91 -3.96
C VAL A 63 0.16 8.25 -4.33
N PRO A 64 -0.80 8.15 -3.39
CA PRO A 64 -2.17 8.61 -3.62
C PRO A 64 -2.19 10.11 -3.95
N LYS A 65 -2.86 10.48 -5.04
CA LYS A 65 -3.11 11.86 -5.44
C LYS A 65 -4.54 11.96 -5.97
N GLY A 66 -5.44 12.54 -5.17
CA GLY A 66 -6.81 12.85 -5.60
C GLY A 66 -7.59 11.69 -6.26
N GLY A 67 -7.50 10.47 -5.72
CA GLY A 67 -8.24 9.30 -6.20
C GLY A 67 -7.53 8.43 -7.26
N TYR A 68 -6.39 8.88 -7.79
CA TYR A 68 -5.46 8.05 -8.58
C TYR A 68 -4.10 7.97 -7.87
N HIS A 69 -3.14 7.27 -8.46
CA HIS A 69 -1.77 7.25 -7.93
C HIS A 69 -0.84 7.91 -8.94
N ASP A 70 -0.07 8.88 -8.47
CA ASP A 70 0.94 9.59 -9.24
C ASP A 70 2.34 9.15 -8.80
N ILE A 71 3.35 9.41 -9.63
CA ILE A 71 4.74 9.17 -9.28
C ILE A 71 5.31 10.47 -8.71
N ALA A 72 5.58 10.48 -7.41
CA ALA A 72 6.21 11.60 -6.73
C ALA A 72 7.68 11.30 -6.48
N GLN A 73 8.55 12.32 -6.61
CA GLN A 73 9.90 12.25 -6.09
C GLN A 73 9.84 12.38 -4.56
N VAL A 74 10.25 11.33 -3.85
CA VAL A 74 10.16 11.23 -2.38
C VAL A 74 11.50 11.38 -1.70
N ALA A 75 12.60 11.28 -2.44
CA ALA A 75 13.93 11.64 -1.95
C ALA A 75 14.89 12.01 -3.09
N VAL A 76 15.86 12.88 -2.79
CA VAL A 76 16.88 13.39 -3.72
C VAL A 76 18.26 13.30 -3.07
N GLY A 77 19.28 12.97 -3.86
CA GLY A 77 20.66 12.96 -3.40
C GLY A 77 20.94 11.91 -2.33
N VAL A 78 20.16 10.81 -2.32
CA VAL A 78 20.25 9.80 -1.27
C VAL A 78 21.56 9.03 -1.43
N PRO A 79 22.40 8.93 -0.40
CA PRO A 79 23.78 8.44 -0.55
C PRO A 79 23.87 6.91 -0.69
N THR A 80 22.80 6.17 -0.38
CA THR A 80 22.79 4.72 -0.42
C THR A 80 21.55 4.20 -1.12
N PHE A 81 21.70 3.12 -1.88
CA PHE A 81 20.62 2.43 -2.55
C PHE A 81 19.54 1.96 -1.56
N ASP A 82 19.94 1.37 -0.43
CA ASP A 82 19.04 0.94 0.64
C ASP A 82 18.15 2.08 1.17
N ALA A 83 18.73 3.24 1.46
CA ALA A 83 17.95 4.39 1.91
C ALA A 83 17.00 4.91 0.82
N ALA A 84 17.39 4.82 -0.46
CA ALA A 84 16.52 5.22 -1.57
C ALA A 84 15.33 4.29 -1.71
N ILE A 85 15.54 2.97 -1.62
CA ILE A 85 14.45 1.99 -1.63
C ILE A 85 13.56 2.15 -0.40
N ARG A 86 14.12 2.37 0.79
CA ARG A 86 13.33 2.68 2.00
C ARG A 86 12.45 3.91 1.79
N ALA A 87 12.99 4.98 1.21
CA ALA A 87 12.19 6.16 0.89
C ALA A 87 11.02 5.82 -0.04
N VAL A 88 11.24 4.96 -1.05
CA VAL A 88 10.14 4.46 -1.89
C VAL A 88 9.11 3.70 -1.05
N LEU A 89 9.55 2.79 -0.19
CA LEU A 89 8.66 1.96 0.63
C LEU A 89 7.89 2.78 1.67
N ASP A 90 8.50 3.75 2.32
CA ASP A 90 7.81 4.57 3.33
C ASP A 90 6.64 5.37 2.71
N HIS A 91 6.74 5.69 1.43
CA HIS A 91 5.77 6.51 0.70
C HIS A 91 4.81 5.71 -0.17
N ALA A 92 5.25 4.59 -0.75
CA ALA A 92 4.35 3.64 -1.38
C ALA A 92 3.51 3.00 -0.26
N ARG A 93 2.19 3.14 -0.26
CA ARG A 93 1.32 2.50 0.75
C ARG A 93 0.48 1.39 0.12
N SER A 94 0.14 0.35 0.90
CA SER A 94 -0.45 -0.93 0.46
C SER A 94 -1.81 -0.85 -0.27
N ALA A 95 -2.48 0.31 -0.27
CA ALA A 95 -3.67 0.53 -1.10
C ALA A 95 -3.38 0.44 -2.61
N ASP A 96 -2.16 0.78 -3.03
CA ASP A 96 -1.74 0.87 -4.43
C ASP A 96 -1.62 -0.51 -5.08
N ILE A 97 -1.34 -1.54 -4.28
CA ILE A 97 -1.16 -2.94 -4.68
C ILE A 97 -2.51 -3.66 -4.74
N LEU A 98 -3.39 -3.38 -3.77
CA LEU A 98 -4.67 -4.06 -3.65
C LEU A 98 -5.72 -3.51 -4.62
N ARG A 99 -5.63 -2.22 -5.01
CA ARG A 99 -6.35 -1.66 -6.17
C ARG A 99 -5.89 -2.23 -7.52
N ALA A 100 -4.63 -2.63 -7.67
CA ALA A 100 -4.13 -3.27 -8.89
C ALA A 100 -4.69 -4.71 -9.04
N VAL A 101 -4.91 -5.40 -7.92
CA VAL A 101 -5.49 -6.76 -7.88
C VAL A 101 -7.00 -6.76 -8.14
N GLU A 102 -7.75 -5.77 -7.66
CA GLU A 102 -9.21 -5.63 -7.91
C GLU A 102 -9.55 -5.27 -9.37
N ARG A 103 -8.64 -4.65 -10.12
CA ARG A 103 -8.88 -4.16 -11.50
C ARG A 103 -8.56 -5.16 -12.61
N ARG A 104 -8.19 -6.41 -12.28
CA ARG A 104 -7.98 -7.43 -13.32
C ARG A 104 -9.31 -7.74 -14.04
N PRO A 105 -9.34 -7.82 -15.38
CA PRO A 105 -10.53 -8.28 -16.10
C PRO A 105 -10.97 -9.66 -15.59
N GLY A 106 -12.21 -9.79 -15.11
CA GLY A 106 -12.77 -11.03 -14.54
C GLY A 106 -12.63 -11.20 -13.03
N ALA A 107 -12.10 -10.22 -12.29
CA ALA A 107 -12.08 -10.26 -10.83
C ALA A 107 -13.47 -9.93 -10.24
N ALA A 108 -13.99 -10.80 -9.37
CA ALA A 108 -15.19 -10.49 -8.59
C ALA A 108 -14.86 -9.49 -7.48
N THR A 109 -15.60 -8.37 -7.41
CA THR A 109 -15.47 -7.38 -6.34
C THR A 109 -15.81 -8.03 -4.99
N LYS A 110 -14.79 -8.31 -4.17
CA LYS A 110 -14.99 -8.87 -2.84
C LYS A 110 -15.31 -7.77 -1.85
N THR A 111 -16.45 -7.86 -1.20
CA THR A 111 -16.83 -6.98 -0.10
C THR A 111 -16.80 -7.72 1.22
N TYR A 112 -16.67 -6.96 2.29
CA TYR A 112 -16.76 -7.44 3.65
C TYR A 112 -17.83 -6.65 4.37
N THR A 113 -18.52 -7.25 5.33
CA THR A 113 -19.47 -6.57 6.19
C THR A 113 -19.16 -6.82 7.66
N ALA A 114 -19.30 -5.79 8.47
CA ALA A 114 -19.28 -5.88 9.92
C ALA A 114 -20.58 -5.32 10.48
N VAL A 115 -21.06 -5.87 11.59
CA VAL A 115 -22.11 -5.24 12.41
C VAL A 115 -21.41 -4.67 13.63
N VAL A 116 -21.41 -3.35 13.72
CA VAL A 116 -20.77 -2.58 14.78
C VAL A 116 -21.80 -1.76 15.55
N ASP A 117 -21.40 -1.17 16.67
CA ASP A 117 -22.29 -0.28 17.41
C ASP A 117 -22.65 0.95 16.58
N PRO A 118 -23.87 1.51 16.69
CA PRO A 118 -24.32 2.62 15.85
C PRO A 118 -23.36 3.81 15.83
N GLY A 119 -22.78 4.18 16.99
CA GLY A 119 -21.78 5.25 17.07
C GLY A 119 -20.49 4.95 16.30
N HIS A 120 -20.02 3.70 16.32
CA HIS A 120 -18.87 3.29 15.51
C HIS A 120 -19.21 3.21 14.01
N ALA A 121 -20.43 2.79 13.66
CA ALA A 121 -20.86 2.76 12.27
C ALA A 121 -20.92 4.17 11.67
N GLU A 122 -21.47 5.12 12.44
CA GLU A 122 -21.49 6.54 12.09
C GLU A 122 -20.06 7.08 11.97
N TRP A 123 -19.21 6.87 12.98
CA TRP A 123 -17.81 7.32 12.97
C TRP A 123 -17.01 6.78 11.77
N LEU A 124 -17.14 5.49 11.46
CA LEU A 124 -16.45 4.86 10.33
C LEU A 124 -16.80 5.53 8.99
N THR A 125 -18.02 6.07 8.84
CA THR A 125 -18.39 6.83 7.63
C THR A 125 -17.88 8.26 7.59
N THR A 126 -17.40 8.78 8.72
CA THR A 126 -16.75 10.10 8.78
C THR A 126 -15.28 10.04 8.37
N LEU A 127 -14.70 8.85 8.25
CA LEU A 127 -13.30 8.68 7.86
C LEU A 127 -13.10 9.09 6.40
N GLU A 128 -12.17 10.01 6.18
CA GLU A 128 -11.75 10.39 4.83
C GLU A 128 -10.96 9.25 4.14
N GLU A 129 -10.22 8.46 4.92
CA GLU A 129 -9.51 7.26 4.47
C GLU A 129 -9.61 6.11 5.50
N PRO A 130 -9.71 4.84 5.05
CA PRO A 130 -9.74 4.44 3.65
C PRO A 130 -11.09 4.63 2.98
N GLN A 131 -11.06 4.96 1.69
CA GLN A 131 -12.23 4.84 0.83
C GLN A 131 -12.76 3.40 0.75
N GLY A 132 -14.06 3.26 0.48
CA GLY A 132 -14.71 1.96 0.32
C GLY A 132 -15.41 1.45 1.58
N ILE A 133 -15.69 2.34 2.53
CA ILE A 133 -16.55 2.09 3.69
C ILE A 133 -17.95 2.63 3.40
N THR A 134 -19.00 1.87 3.71
CA THR A 134 -20.40 2.27 3.45
C THR A 134 -21.29 1.83 4.60
N HIS A 135 -22.00 2.76 5.24
CA HIS A 135 -23.01 2.40 6.22
C HIS A 135 -24.27 1.89 5.52
N LEU A 136 -24.70 0.68 5.90
CA LEU A 136 -25.87 0.00 5.38
C LEU A 136 -27.11 0.16 6.28
N GLY A 137 -26.97 0.88 7.40
CA GLY A 137 -28.00 1.03 8.44
C GLY A 137 -27.95 -0.06 9.51
N GLY A 138 -28.52 0.24 10.68
CA GLY A 138 -28.62 -0.71 11.80
C GLY A 138 -27.27 -1.17 12.35
N GLY A 139 -26.24 -0.31 12.34
CA GLY A 139 -24.89 -0.65 12.76
C GLY A 139 -24.10 -1.48 11.73
N ARG A 140 -24.70 -1.83 10.59
CA ARG A 140 -24.03 -2.62 9.56
C ARG A 140 -23.18 -1.73 8.65
N VAL A 141 -21.92 -2.08 8.47
CA VAL A 141 -20.97 -1.37 7.60
C VAL A 141 -20.40 -2.34 6.58
N ARG A 142 -20.30 -1.91 5.32
CA ARG A 142 -19.63 -2.62 4.23
C ARG A 142 -18.28 -2.00 3.94
N PHE A 143 -17.31 -2.85 3.66
CA PHE A 143 -15.95 -2.52 3.27
C PHE A 143 -15.63 -3.16 1.93
N THR A 144 -14.92 -2.44 1.05
CA THR A 144 -14.24 -3.05 -0.09
C THR A 144 -13.00 -3.83 0.38
N GLU A 145 -12.49 -4.76 -0.43
CA GLU A 145 -11.23 -5.44 -0.13
C GLU A 145 -10.06 -4.45 -0.02
N ALA A 146 -10.04 -3.38 -0.82
CA ALA A 146 -9.11 -2.26 -0.68
C ALA A 146 -9.23 -1.51 0.66
N ALA A 147 -10.44 -1.27 1.18
CA ALA A 147 -10.63 -0.63 2.47
C ALA A 147 -10.10 -1.52 3.61
N VAL A 148 -10.46 -2.81 3.59
CA VAL A 148 -9.97 -3.81 4.55
C VAL A 148 -8.45 -3.90 4.50
N ALA A 149 -7.87 -3.91 3.30
CA ALA A 149 -6.44 -3.92 3.07
C ALA A 149 -5.72 -2.73 3.69
N TYR A 150 -6.25 -1.51 3.51
CA TYR A 150 -5.70 -0.32 4.15
C TYR A 150 -5.78 -0.43 5.67
N LEU A 151 -6.93 -0.86 6.20
CA LEU A 151 -7.14 -0.99 7.65
C LEU A 151 -6.30 -2.11 8.28
N ARG A 152 -5.75 -3.06 7.53
CA ARG A 152 -4.79 -4.05 8.06
C ARG A 152 -3.45 -3.44 8.46
N ASN A 153 -3.10 -2.27 7.91
CA ASN A 153 -1.91 -1.52 8.32
C ASN A 153 -2.15 -0.01 8.15
N PRO A 154 -3.03 0.58 8.96
CA PRO A 154 -3.40 1.98 8.82
C PRO A 154 -2.27 2.89 9.34
N PRO A 155 -2.19 4.15 8.86
CA PRO A 155 -1.19 5.08 9.36
C PRO A 155 -1.45 5.48 10.81
N SER A 156 -0.42 5.85 11.55
CA SER A 156 -0.62 6.55 12.83
C SER A 156 -1.18 7.96 12.57
N PRO A 157 -2.07 8.47 13.45
CA PRO A 157 -2.54 7.85 14.69
C PRO A 157 -3.74 6.90 14.50
N LEU A 158 -4.29 6.76 13.29
CA LEU A 158 -5.48 5.92 13.02
C LEU A 158 -5.29 4.47 13.49
N SER A 159 -4.09 3.92 13.37
CA SER A 159 -3.74 2.58 13.87
C SER A 159 -3.95 2.34 15.37
N LEU A 160 -4.10 3.40 16.16
CA LEU A 160 -4.40 3.29 17.59
C LEU A 160 -5.88 2.99 17.84
N TYR A 161 -6.76 3.39 16.92
CA TYR A 161 -8.22 3.35 17.10
C TYR A 161 -8.92 2.48 16.08
N LEU A 162 -8.30 2.19 14.94
CA LEU A 162 -8.92 1.42 13.88
C LEU A 162 -7.90 0.56 13.17
N GLN A 163 -8.18 -0.73 13.14
CA GLN A 163 -7.38 -1.69 12.39
C GLN A 163 -8.19 -2.95 12.09
N VAL A 164 -7.79 -3.68 11.06
CA VAL A 164 -8.29 -5.03 10.78
C VAL A 164 -7.23 -6.04 11.20
N GLN A 165 -7.62 -7.00 12.02
CA GLN A 165 -6.79 -8.12 12.49
C GLN A 165 -7.46 -9.43 12.12
N GLY A 166 -6.92 -10.14 11.13
CA GLY A 166 -7.57 -11.35 10.59
C GLY A 166 -8.95 -11.05 10.01
N ASP A 167 -9.97 -11.66 10.60
CA ASP A 167 -11.40 -11.49 10.26
C ASP A 167 -12.13 -10.59 11.28
N GLU A 168 -11.38 -9.75 12.00
CA GLU A 168 -11.93 -8.79 12.96
C GLU A 168 -11.59 -7.36 12.55
N LEU A 169 -12.57 -6.47 12.66
CA LEU A 169 -12.42 -5.02 12.62
C LEU A 169 -12.37 -4.53 14.07
N VAL A 170 -11.23 -4.01 14.50
CA VAL A 170 -11.07 -3.42 15.84
C VAL A 170 -11.30 -1.92 15.73
N VAL A 171 -12.34 -1.42 16.39
CA VAL A 171 -12.68 0.01 16.49
C VAL A 171 -12.64 0.41 17.96
N ASP A 172 -11.77 1.36 18.30
CA ASP A 172 -11.55 1.85 19.67
C ASP A 172 -11.37 0.71 20.68
N LEU A 173 -10.46 -0.23 20.35
CA LEU A 173 -10.18 -1.45 21.13
C LEU A 173 -11.34 -2.45 21.24
N VAL A 174 -12.47 -2.20 20.57
CA VAL A 174 -13.61 -3.12 20.51
C VAL A 174 -13.55 -3.96 19.22
N PRO A 175 -13.48 -5.31 19.33
CA PRO A 175 -13.45 -6.18 18.16
C PRO A 175 -14.87 -6.43 17.61
N TYR A 176 -15.00 -6.31 16.30
CA TYR A 176 -16.21 -6.66 15.56
C TYR A 176 -15.89 -7.70 14.49
N LYS A 177 -16.78 -8.66 14.32
CA LYS A 177 -16.63 -9.68 13.28
C LYS A 177 -16.75 -9.05 11.89
N LEU A 178 -15.70 -9.21 11.08
CA LEU A 178 -15.66 -8.81 9.67
C LEU A 178 -15.92 -10.05 8.80
N THR A 179 -17.09 -10.08 8.16
CA THR A 179 -17.52 -11.22 7.34
C THR A 179 -17.32 -10.92 5.87
N ARG A 180 -16.62 -11.79 5.15
CA ARG A 180 -16.51 -11.69 3.69
C ARG A 180 -17.84 -12.06 3.02
N ASP A 181 -18.36 -11.20 2.17
CA ASP A 181 -19.51 -11.51 1.34
C ASP A 181 -19.07 -12.48 0.21
N ARG A 182 -19.92 -13.45 -0.14
CA ARG A 182 -19.65 -14.47 -1.16
C ARG A 182 -19.95 -13.96 -2.57
#